data_AF-A0A1I4LZ63-F1
#
_entry.id   AF-A0A1I4LZ63-F1
#
_cell.length_a   1.000
_cell.length_b   1.000
_cell.length_c   1.000
_cell.angle_alpha   90.00
_cell.angle_beta   90.00
_cell.angle_gamma   90.00
#
_symmetry.space_group_name_H-M   'P 1'
#
loop_
_entity.id
_entity.type
_entity.pdbx_description
1 polymer ?
#
loop_
_entity_poly.entity_id
_entity_poly.type
_entity_poly.pdbx_seq_one_letter_code
_entity_poly.pdbx_strand_id
1 'polypeptide(L)'
;MFWLGVFGWTAARLGAYAEAFKGDWFEMALKQIIAGAVFSVAAGAVVAQGFGIGFGAVARLQVNPLPGKGNFEVIEGPSTGPQRFWCEAGNYAVRLGAGATDRMYILYPLGKARSQKNRYGVGFTINPTKEVLAQANRPGDGGNYSVSVKRVGYNLSIGHARGFCNLGVTY
;
A
#
# COMPACT_ATOMS: atom_id res chain seq x y z
N MET A 1 25.39 -7.72 -82.74
CA MET A 1 25.64 -8.97 -83.48
C MET A 1 26.18 -9.98 -82.48
N PHE A 2 25.47 -11.11 -82.32
CA PHE A 2 25.73 -12.19 -81.36
C PHE A 2 25.59 -11.78 -79.87
N TRP A 3 25.08 -12.61 -78.95
CA TRP A 3 25.37 -14.03 -78.78
C TRP A 3 24.23 -14.70 -77.98
N LEU A 4 23.92 -15.94 -78.36
CA LEU A 4 22.95 -16.85 -77.73
C LEU A 4 23.46 -17.39 -76.37
N GLY A 5 22.51 -17.78 -75.52
CA GLY A 5 22.69 -18.92 -74.62
C GLY A 5 22.52 -18.61 -73.13
N VAL A 6 22.09 -19.54 -72.27
CA VAL A 6 21.60 -20.92 -72.38
C VAL A 6 20.83 -21.20 -71.07
N PHE A 7 20.05 -22.29 -71.07
CA PHE A 7 19.54 -23.07 -69.94
C PHE A 7 18.29 -22.51 -69.25
N GLY A 8 17.18 -23.22 -69.13
CA GLY A 8 17.00 -24.67 -69.10
C GLY A 8 16.35 -25.02 -67.76
N TRP A 9 15.18 -25.69 -67.84
CA TRP A 9 14.37 -26.29 -66.77
C TRP A 9 13.13 -25.52 -66.28
N THR A 10 12.03 -25.94 -66.93
CA THR A 10 10.70 -26.29 -66.38
C THR A 10 9.84 -25.19 -65.77
N ALA A 11 9.06 -24.61 -66.68
CA ALA A 11 7.73 -24.07 -66.47
C ALA A 11 6.85 -25.01 -65.62
N ALA A 12 6.48 -24.54 -64.44
CA ALA A 12 5.33 -25.02 -63.71
C ALA A 12 4.52 -23.81 -63.23
N ARG A 13 3.36 -23.65 -63.87
CA ARG A 13 2.12 -23.23 -63.19
C ARG A 13 1.98 -21.75 -62.82
N LEU A 14 2.05 -20.89 -63.83
CA LEU A 14 1.39 -19.57 -63.82
C LEU A 14 0.45 -19.44 -65.03
N GLY A 15 -0.57 -20.29 -65.06
CA GLY A 15 -1.61 -20.26 -66.08
C GLY A 15 -2.89 -20.87 -65.54
N ALA A 16 -3.66 -20.09 -64.79
CA ALA A 16 -5.09 -20.35 -64.50
C ALA A 16 -5.69 -19.24 -63.60
N TYR A 17 -5.63 -17.95 -63.94
CA TYR A 17 -6.47 -16.92 -63.25
C TYR A 17 -6.80 -15.71 -64.15
N ALA A 18 -7.03 -15.94 -65.44
CA ALA A 18 -7.72 -14.98 -66.31
C ALA A 18 -8.59 -15.81 -67.27
N GLU A 19 -9.80 -15.34 -67.57
CA GLU A 19 -10.88 -16.03 -68.33
C GLU A 19 -11.91 -16.79 -67.47
N ALA A 20 -12.78 -16.07 -66.73
CA ALA A 20 -14.16 -16.52 -66.42
C ALA A 20 -14.96 -15.45 -65.63
N PHE A 21 -14.96 -14.18 -66.07
CA PHE A 21 -15.92 -13.18 -65.59
C PHE A 21 -17.00 -13.00 -66.65
N LYS A 22 -18.02 -13.87 -66.64
CA LYS A 22 -19.30 -13.66 -67.34
C LYS A 22 -20.32 -14.74 -66.93
N GLY A 23 -21.44 -14.29 -66.37
CA GLY A 23 -22.66 -15.08 -66.16
C GLY A 23 -22.73 -15.77 -64.80
N ASP A 24 -23.92 -15.75 -64.19
CA ASP A 24 -24.34 -16.64 -63.09
C ASP A 24 -23.92 -16.33 -61.65
N TRP A 25 -23.76 -15.06 -61.28
CA TRP A 25 -23.62 -14.66 -59.86
C TRP A 25 -24.94 -14.20 -59.18
N PHE A 26 -26.00 -13.96 -59.95
CA PHE A 26 -27.25 -13.38 -59.42
C PHE A 26 -28.10 -14.37 -58.61
N GLU A 27 -27.99 -15.69 -58.87
CA GLU A 27 -28.76 -16.75 -58.18
C GLU A 27 -28.07 -17.30 -56.92
N MET A 28 -26.77 -17.03 -56.71
CA MET A 28 -26.07 -17.48 -55.50
C MET A 28 -26.22 -16.54 -54.30
N ALA A 29 -26.63 -15.29 -54.54
CA ALA A 29 -26.78 -14.28 -53.48
C ALA A 29 -28.04 -14.47 -52.61
N LEU A 30 -29.02 -15.27 -53.04
CA LEU A 30 -30.29 -15.44 -52.31
C LEU A 30 -30.25 -16.55 -51.23
N LYS A 31 -29.23 -17.43 -51.24
CA LYS A 31 -29.14 -18.56 -50.30
C LYS A 31 -28.27 -18.32 -49.05
N GLN A 32 -27.63 -17.16 -48.91
CA GLN A 32 -26.71 -16.88 -47.79
C GLN A 32 -27.32 -15.98 -46.68
N ILE A 33 -28.63 -15.67 -46.71
CA ILE A 33 -29.27 -14.78 -45.72
C ILE A 33 -29.61 -15.48 -44.38
N ILE A 34 -29.42 -16.79 -44.20
CA ILE A 34 -29.89 -17.49 -42.97
C ILE A 34 -28.83 -17.64 -41.84
N ALA A 35 -27.56 -17.31 -42.02
CA ALA A 35 -26.56 -17.53 -40.97
C ALA A 35 -25.83 -16.26 -40.51
N GLY A 36 -26.42 -15.59 -39.52
CA GLY A 36 -25.66 -14.98 -38.42
C GLY A 36 -24.93 -13.67 -38.69
N ALA A 37 -25.68 -12.58 -38.88
CA ALA A 37 -25.15 -11.23 -38.68
C ALA A 37 -25.09 -10.90 -37.17
N VAL A 38 -23.90 -10.98 -36.57
CA VAL A 38 -23.54 -10.23 -35.34
C VAL A 38 -22.21 -9.51 -35.60
N PHE A 39 -22.28 -8.34 -36.22
CA PHE A 39 -21.18 -7.38 -36.29
C PHE A 39 -21.43 -6.32 -35.22
N SER A 40 -20.87 -6.51 -34.02
CA SER A 40 -20.93 -5.49 -32.97
C SER A 40 -19.84 -4.45 -33.17
N VAL A 41 -20.26 -3.19 -33.24
CA VAL A 41 -19.46 -1.97 -33.32
C VAL A 41 -18.43 -1.92 -32.18
N ALA A 42 -17.13 -1.97 -32.49
CA ALA A 42 -16.07 -1.68 -31.53
C ALA A 42 -15.88 -0.16 -31.44
N ALA A 43 -16.67 0.48 -30.59
CA ALA A 43 -16.47 1.87 -30.21
C ALA A 43 -15.15 2.01 -29.42
N GLY A 44 -14.29 2.92 -29.85
CA GLY A 44 -13.01 3.21 -29.21
C GLY A 44 -13.18 3.66 -27.76
N ALA A 45 -12.66 2.85 -26.83
CA ALA A 45 -12.40 3.25 -25.47
C ALA A 45 -10.88 3.48 -25.33
N VAL A 46 -10.45 4.73 -25.43
CA VAL A 46 -9.13 5.13 -24.95
C VAL A 46 -9.15 4.94 -23.45
N VAL A 47 -8.49 3.89 -22.95
CA VAL A 47 -8.24 3.73 -21.53
C VAL A 47 -7.33 4.86 -21.05
N ALA A 48 -7.92 5.90 -20.45
CA ALA A 48 -7.18 6.85 -19.64
C ALA A 48 -6.60 6.09 -18.44
N GLN A 49 -5.36 5.62 -18.57
CA GLN A 49 -4.60 5.12 -17.43
C GLN A 49 -4.27 6.32 -16.54
N GLY A 50 -5.09 6.56 -15.52
CA GLY A 50 -4.77 7.52 -14.48
C GLY A 50 -3.54 7.04 -13.72
N PHE A 51 -2.41 7.75 -13.83
CA PHE A 51 -1.32 7.64 -12.87
C PHE A 51 -1.77 8.27 -11.55
N GLY A 52 -2.49 7.51 -10.75
CA GLY A 52 -2.74 7.89 -9.36
C GLY A 52 -1.45 7.76 -8.58
N ILE A 53 -0.83 8.89 -8.23
CA ILE A 53 0.10 8.95 -7.09
C ILE A 53 -0.72 8.75 -5.82
N GLY A 54 -0.96 7.49 -5.49
CA GLY A 54 -1.57 7.12 -4.21
C GLY A 54 -0.59 7.40 -3.09
N PHE A 55 -0.89 8.35 -2.22
CA PHE A 55 -0.30 8.40 -0.89
C PHE A 55 -0.79 7.14 -0.16
N GLY A 56 -0.03 6.06 -0.26
CA GLY A 56 -0.40 4.78 0.35
C GLY A 56 -0.68 4.97 1.84
N ALA A 57 -1.80 4.42 2.31
CA ALA A 57 -2.10 4.39 3.73
C ALA A 57 -0.93 3.74 4.46
N VAL A 58 -0.28 4.49 5.36
CA VAL A 58 0.84 3.98 6.13
C VAL A 58 0.31 2.83 6.99
N ALA A 59 0.91 1.64 6.84
CA ALA A 59 0.47 0.45 7.56
C ALA A 59 0.41 0.70 9.07
N ARG A 60 -0.56 0.12 9.77
CA ARG A 60 -0.64 0.20 11.24
C ARG A 60 0.57 -0.50 11.87
N LEU A 61 1.10 0.04 12.98
CA LEU A 61 2.10 -0.69 13.76
C LEU A 61 1.43 -1.80 14.56
N GLN A 62 2.13 -2.91 14.71
CA GLN A 62 1.70 -3.99 15.58
C GLN A 62 1.79 -3.54 17.05
N VAL A 63 0.74 -3.82 17.84
CA VAL A 63 0.72 -3.55 19.27
C VAL A 63 0.42 -4.84 20.01
N ASN A 64 1.30 -5.21 20.94
CA ASN A 64 1.21 -6.44 21.71
C ASN A 64 0.96 -6.12 23.18
N PRO A 65 0.03 -6.81 23.87
CA PRO A 65 -0.15 -6.65 25.31
C PRO A 65 1.11 -7.14 26.06
N LEU A 66 1.39 -6.50 27.20
CA LEU A 66 2.45 -6.90 28.11
C LEU A 66 1.88 -7.34 29.46
N PRO A 67 2.64 -8.08 30.29
CA PRO A 67 2.25 -8.32 31.68
C PRO A 67 1.98 -7.02 32.46
N GLY A 68 0.93 -7.03 33.28
CA GLY A 68 0.48 -5.88 34.06
C GLY A 68 -0.68 -5.12 33.42
N LYS A 69 -1.57 -4.57 34.25
CA LYS A 69 -2.82 -3.93 33.79
C LYS A 69 -2.51 -2.69 32.95
N GLY A 70 -2.94 -2.67 31.70
CA GLY A 70 -2.78 -1.51 30.81
C GLY A 70 -1.36 -1.31 30.29
N ASN A 71 -0.49 -2.31 30.41
CA ASN A 71 0.84 -2.32 29.80
C ASN A 71 0.75 -2.93 28.40
N PHE A 72 1.46 -2.32 27.44
CA PHE A 72 1.52 -2.81 26.09
C PHE A 72 2.78 -2.31 25.38
N GLU A 73 3.15 -2.98 24.29
CA GLU A 73 4.32 -2.66 23.49
C GLU A 73 3.89 -2.36 22.06
N VAL A 74 4.37 -1.25 21.51
CA VAL A 74 4.23 -0.96 20.08
C VAL A 74 5.52 -1.37 19.38
N ILE A 75 5.39 -2.21 18.36
CA ILE A 75 6.51 -2.77 17.59
C ILE A 75 6.89 -1.84 16.46
N GLU A 76 8.18 -1.61 16.29
CA GLU A 76 8.75 -0.82 15.21
C GLU A 76 8.41 -1.42 13.84
N GLY A 77 7.92 -0.56 12.94
CA GLY A 77 7.73 -0.86 11.53
C GLY A 77 8.66 -0.02 10.62
N PRO A 78 8.60 -0.21 9.30
CA PRO A 78 9.37 0.59 8.36
C PRO A 78 9.09 2.09 8.53
N SER A 79 10.13 2.93 8.51
CA SER A 79 10.05 4.40 8.64
C SER A 79 9.26 4.88 9.88
N THR A 80 9.48 4.27 11.04
CA THR A 80 8.76 4.64 12.27
C THR A 80 9.46 5.76 13.04
N GLY A 81 8.93 6.97 12.95
CA GLY A 81 9.31 8.07 13.84
C GLY A 81 8.60 8.02 15.21
N PRO A 82 9.08 8.79 16.21
CA PRO A 82 8.48 8.88 17.54
C PRO A 82 6.96 9.14 17.53
N GLN A 83 6.52 10.05 16.66
CA GLN A 83 5.10 10.42 16.52
C GLN A 83 4.22 9.22 16.14
N ARG A 84 4.71 8.31 15.32
CA ARG A 84 3.96 7.13 14.88
C ARG A 84 3.82 6.08 15.99
N PHE A 85 4.84 5.91 16.83
CA PHE A 85 4.70 5.13 18.07
C PHE A 85 3.61 5.72 18.98
N TRP A 86 3.63 7.04 19.20
CA TRP A 86 2.62 7.71 20.02
C TRP A 86 1.21 7.61 19.44
N CYS A 87 1.05 7.74 18.12
CA CYS A 87 -0.24 7.54 17.46
C CYS A 87 -0.80 6.13 17.73
N GLU A 88 -0.02 5.09 17.45
CA GLU A 88 -0.49 3.71 17.60
C GLU A 88 -0.72 3.34 19.07
N ALA A 89 0.13 3.83 19.96
CA ALA A 89 -0.07 3.68 21.39
C ALA A 89 -1.34 4.38 21.87
N GLY A 90 -1.61 5.60 21.41
CA GLY A 90 -2.84 6.33 21.75
C GLY A 90 -4.10 5.64 21.25
N ASN A 91 -4.08 5.07 20.04
CA ASN A 91 -5.21 4.28 19.53
C ASN A 91 -5.43 3.00 20.34
N TYR A 92 -4.35 2.33 20.78
CA TYR A 92 -4.46 1.15 21.62
C TYR A 92 -4.96 1.50 23.03
N ALA A 93 -4.50 2.59 23.62
CA ALA A 93 -4.96 3.05 24.94
C ALA A 93 -6.47 3.34 24.97
N VAL A 94 -7.03 3.92 23.92
CA VAL A 94 -8.50 4.09 23.81
C VAL A 94 -9.22 2.75 23.78
N ARG A 95 -8.67 1.73 23.10
CA ARG A 95 -9.23 0.37 23.11
C ARG A 95 -9.17 -0.28 24.50
N LEU A 96 -8.26 0.17 25.36
CA LEU A 96 -8.20 -0.21 26.77
C LEU A 96 -9.15 0.61 27.67
N GLY A 97 -9.92 1.55 27.11
CA GLY A 97 -10.88 2.39 27.83
C GLY A 97 -10.33 3.71 28.35
N ALA A 98 -9.11 4.11 27.97
CA ALA A 98 -8.54 5.40 28.38
C ALA A 98 -9.25 6.58 27.69
N GLY A 99 -9.57 7.61 28.46
CA GLY A 99 -10.11 8.89 27.99
C GLY A 99 -9.04 9.79 27.36
N ALA A 100 -9.48 10.83 26.64
CA ALA A 100 -8.56 11.73 25.92
C ALA A 100 -7.62 12.53 26.86
N THR A 101 -8.07 12.83 28.07
CA THR A 101 -7.30 13.55 29.10
C THR A 101 -6.39 12.64 29.92
N ASP A 102 -6.60 11.33 29.86
CA ASP A 102 -5.75 10.37 30.55
C ASP A 102 -4.34 10.42 29.99
N ARG A 103 -3.36 10.07 30.83
CA ARG A 103 -1.96 10.11 30.48
C ARG A 103 -1.42 8.70 30.24
N MET A 104 -0.58 8.60 29.23
CA MET A 104 0.15 7.38 28.90
C MET A 104 1.64 7.65 28.98
N TYR A 105 2.36 6.69 29.57
CA TYR A 105 3.75 6.82 29.95
C TYR A 105 4.58 5.79 29.22
N ILE A 106 5.83 6.15 28.90
CA ILE A 106 6.82 5.17 28.46
C ILE A 106 7.23 4.32 29.65
N LEU A 107 6.93 3.03 29.56
CA LEU A 107 7.34 2.01 30.52
C LEU A 107 8.80 1.59 30.30
N TYR A 108 9.21 1.46 29.04
CA TYR A 108 10.61 1.30 28.66
C TYR A 108 10.86 1.89 27.27
N PRO A 109 12.05 2.47 27.04
CA PRO A 109 12.35 3.20 25.83
C PRO A 109 12.45 2.27 24.62
N LEU A 110 12.47 2.87 23.43
CA LEU A 110 12.75 2.18 22.18
C LEU A 110 14.00 1.31 22.32
N GLY A 111 13.82 0.01 22.13
CA GLY A 111 14.87 -0.99 22.30
C GLY A 111 14.37 -2.35 21.82
N LYS A 112 15.11 -3.41 22.16
CA LYS A 112 14.69 -4.79 21.83
C LYS A 112 13.30 -5.05 22.39
N ALA A 113 12.41 -5.53 21.53
CA ALA A 113 11.03 -5.80 21.88
C ALA A 113 10.96 -6.96 22.89
N ARG A 114 10.10 -6.80 23.90
CA ARG A 114 9.89 -7.82 24.94
C ARG A 114 8.84 -8.86 24.53
N SER A 115 7.90 -8.47 23.67
CA SER A 115 6.82 -9.32 23.18
C SER A 115 7.13 -10.03 21.87
N GLN A 116 8.19 -9.62 21.15
CA GLN A 116 8.52 -10.20 19.84
C GLN A 116 10.03 -10.33 19.64
N LYS A 117 10.49 -11.56 19.37
CA LYS A 117 11.90 -11.85 19.13
C LYS A 117 12.41 -11.13 17.88
N ASN A 118 13.66 -10.66 17.93
CA ASN A 118 14.36 -10.00 16.83
C ASN A 118 13.67 -8.74 16.27
N ARG A 119 12.85 -8.08 17.09
CA ARG A 119 12.21 -6.81 16.75
C ARG A 119 12.55 -5.75 17.78
N TYR A 120 12.28 -4.50 17.43
CA TYR A 120 12.37 -3.36 18.33
C TYR A 120 10.98 -2.83 18.64
N GLY A 121 10.83 -2.18 19.80
CA GLY A 121 9.56 -1.63 20.23
C GLY A 121 9.70 -0.69 21.42
N VAL A 122 8.61 0.01 21.72
CA VAL A 122 8.48 0.92 22.86
C VAL A 122 7.38 0.40 23.77
N GLY A 123 7.70 0.27 25.05
CA GLY A 123 6.73 -0.12 26.07
C GLY A 123 5.97 1.09 26.59
N PHE A 124 4.65 0.98 26.67
CA PHE A 124 3.75 1.98 27.21
C PHE A 124 2.91 1.42 28.35
N THR A 125 2.42 2.32 29.18
CA THR A 125 1.44 2.02 30.21
C THR A 125 0.46 3.17 30.43
N ILE A 126 -0.80 2.82 30.69
CA ILE A 126 -1.84 3.74 31.20
C ILE A 126 -2.05 3.61 32.72
N ASN A 127 -1.38 2.66 33.38
CA ASN A 127 -1.39 2.48 34.83
C ASN A 127 0.07 2.47 35.35
N PRO A 128 0.74 3.64 35.39
CA PRO A 128 2.15 3.70 35.74
C PRO A 128 2.40 3.30 37.19
N THR A 129 3.52 2.64 37.45
CA THR A 129 4.00 2.38 38.81
C THR A 129 4.63 3.64 39.41
N LYS A 130 4.91 3.63 40.71
CA LYS A 130 5.56 4.77 41.39
C LYS A 130 6.93 5.10 40.78
N GLU A 131 7.66 4.09 40.31
CA GLU A 131 8.98 4.23 39.71
C GLU A 131 8.93 4.92 38.34
N VAL A 132 7.87 4.67 37.57
CA VAL A 132 7.62 5.36 36.28
C VAL A 132 7.20 6.81 36.55
N LEU A 133 6.34 7.05 37.54
CA LEU A 133 5.90 8.39 37.92
C LEU A 133 7.06 9.25 38.45
N ALA A 134 8.00 8.66 39.18
CA ALA A 134 9.19 9.38 39.67
C ALA A 134 10.08 9.91 38.54
N GLN A 135 9.99 9.33 37.34
CA GLN A 135 10.71 9.75 36.14
C GLN A 135 9.82 10.53 35.16
N ALA A 136 8.62 10.91 35.58
CA ALA A 136 7.65 11.53 34.70
C ALA A 136 8.16 12.87 34.15
N ASN A 137 8.22 12.96 32.82
CA ASN A 137 8.47 14.21 32.11
C ASN A 137 7.55 14.32 30.89
N ARG A 138 7.33 15.55 30.44
CA ARG A 138 6.43 15.89 29.35
C ARG A 138 7.07 16.92 28.41
N PRO A 139 6.56 17.06 27.17
CA PRO A 139 6.99 18.19 26.33
C PRO A 139 6.79 19.52 27.08
N GLY A 140 7.78 20.40 26.95
CA GLY A 140 7.91 21.66 27.68
C GLY A 140 8.81 21.58 28.91
N ASP A 141 9.02 20.40 29.49
CA ASP A 141 9.93 20.24 30.62
C ASP A 141 11.38 20.47 30.17
N GLY A 142 12.10 21.34 30.90
CA GLY A 142 13.46 21.74 30.53
C GLY A 142 13.55 22.46 29.17
N GLY A 143 12.44 23.06 28.70
CA GLY A 143 12.40 23.83 27.45
C GLY A 143 12.34 23.00 26.16
N ASN A 144 12.17 21.67 26.25
CA ASN A 144 12.12 20.79 25.08
C ASN A 144 10.68 20.42 24.70
N TYR A 145 10.24 20.84 23.51
CA TYR A 145 8.88 20.59 23.00
C TYR A 145 8.77 19.37 22.09
N SER A 146 9.87 18.66 21.83
CA SER A 146 9.88 17.46 20.99
C SER A 146 9.39 16.23 21.75
N VAL A 147 8.62 15.39 21.06
CA VAL A 147 8.18 14.09 21.58
C VAL A 147 9.33 13.07 21.61
N SER A 148 9.39 12.29 22.68
CA SER A 148 10.44 11.29 22.88
C SER A 148 9.87 9.88 22.92
N VAL A 149 10.67 8.90 22.49
CA VAL A 149 10.48 7.46 22.74
C VAL A 149 11.64 6.85 23.51
N LYS A 150 12.55 7.68 24.03
CA LYS A 150 13.86 7.27 24.57
C LYS A 150 13.98 7.43 26.08
N ARG A 151 12.95 7.95 26.75
CA ARG A 151 12.98 8.27 28.19
C ARG A 151 11.84 7.57 28.90
N VAL A 152 12.16 6.77 29.92
CA VAL A 152 11.17 6.18 30.83
C VAL A 152 10.41 7.32 31.53
N GLY A 153 9.12 7.11 31.77
CA GLY A 153 8.26 8.12 32.39
C GLY A 153 7.83 9.25 31.47
N TYR A 154 8.45 9.41 30.28
CA TYR A 154 7.98 10.40 29.31
C TYR A 154 6.55 10.12 28.93
N ASN A 155 5.71 11.15 28.97
CA ASN A 155 4.27 10.96 28.91
C ASN A 155 3.53 12.06 28.17
N LEU A 156 2.46 11.64 27.51
CA LEU A 156 1.53 12.49 26.77
C LEU A 156 0.10 12.16 27.20
N SER A 157 -0.82 13.11 27.02
CA SER A 157 -2.24 12.77 27.04
C SER A 157 -2.58 11.90 25.84
N ILE A 158 -3.59 11.03 25.99
CA ILE A 158 -4.07 10.18 24.89
C ILE A 158 -4.52 11.04 23.70
N GLY A 159 -5.20 12.18 23.96
CA GLY A 159 -5.60 13.11 22.92
C GLY A 159 -4.43 13.68 22.12
N HIS A 160 -3.35 14.09 22.80
CA HIS A 160 -2.14 14.59 22.14
C HIS A 160 -1.48 13.47 21.30
N ALA A 161 -1.34 12.27 21.87
CA ALA A 161 -0.76 11.14 21.17
C ALA A 161 -1.54 10.78 19.88
N ARG A 162 -2.87 10.80 19.93
CA ARG A 162 -3.73 10.55 18.76
C ARG A 162 -3.71 11.67 17.72
N GLY A 163 -3.37 12.91 18.11
CA GLY A 163 -3.17 14.01 17.18
C GLY A 163 -2.10 13.70 16.12
N PHE A 164 -1.11 12.87 16.45
CA PHE A 164 -0.07 12.44 15.51
C PHE A 164 -0.56 11.49 14.41
N CYS A 165 -1.73 10.87 14.57
CA CYS A 165 -2.23 9.88 13.62
C CYS A 165 -2.58 10.45 12.25
N ASN A 166 -2.86 11.74 12.16
CA ASN A 166 -3.26 12.40 10.93
C ASN A 166 -2.11 13.17 10.28
N LEU A 167 -0.90 13.17 10.88
CA LEU A 167 0.20 14.01 10.41
C LEU A 167 1.00 13.41 9.25
N GLY A 168 0.73 12.18 8.80
CA GLY A 168 1.35 11.62 7.59
C GLY A 168 2.89 11.64 7.58
N VAL A 169 3.53 11.60 8.76
CA VAL A 169 4.98 11.81 8.86
C VAL A 169 5.73 10.49 8.70
N THR A 170 6.04 10.14 7.45
CA THR A 170 7.13 9.23 7.09
C THR A 170 8.43 10.04 7.09
N TYR A 171 9.30 9.81 8.08
CA TYR A 171 10.69 10.25 8.03
C TYR A 171 11.54 9.17 7.36
#